data_AF-T0S6D3-F1
#
_entry.id   AF-T0S6D3-F1
#
_cell.length_a   1.000
_cell.length_b   1.000
_cell.length_c   1.000
_cell.angle_alpha   90.00
_cell.angle_beta   90.00
_cell.angle_gamma   90.00
#
_symmetry.space_group_name_H-M   'P 1'
#
loop_
_entity.id
_entity.type
_entity.pdbx_description
1 polymer ?
#
loop_
_entity_poly.entity_id
_entity_poly.type
_entity_poly.pdbx_seq_one_letter_code
_entity_poly.pdbx_strand_id
1 'polypeptide(L)'
;MVRKKANRPFGLIFKYLREFSKFWFEYISVFIGTTLAITFVIIPLLESISGLIMRLSGIPYVSYNNLGNLIQNHFLGVLGLLIILFLLIFLVYVQFIVQFKGIRLIQSRSLTLKNLFKEVVSSAKKVKIQQLGFFLFYFLLIIPFGRYVFSTPLLSKIKIPVFTLEFFLKSWQNMLILVLFYAITFWISTRLILTLPLMILKGQPLKLAIKESLKRTKGVRKFFRLSVYFGLIGLFSIIMQGLLFIGGRT
;
A
#
# COMPACT_ATOMS: atom_id res chain seq x y z
N MET A 1 15.00 37.46 -25.27
CA MET A 1 14.77 36.02 -25.54
C MET A 1 15.12 35.19 -24.31
N VAL A 2 14.12 34.70 -23.57
CA VAL A 2 14.32 33.88 -22.37
C VAL A 2 14.54 32.42 -22.80
N ARG A 3 15.77 31.92 -22.62
CA ARG A 3 16.14 30.53 -22.91
C ARG A 3 15.34 29.60 -21.99
N LYS A 4 14.33 28.90 -22.54
CA LYS A 4 13.68 27.76 -21.90
C LYS A 4 14.75 26.70 -21.62
N LYS A 5 15.21 26.61 -20.37
CA LYS A 5 16.07 25.53 -19.90
C LYS A 5 15.25 24.24 -19.97
N ALA A 6 15.45 23.47 -21.04
CA ALA A 6 14.84 22.17 -21.21
C ALA A 6 15.25 21.28 -20.03
N ASN A 7 14.34 21.06 -19.08
CA ASN A 7 14.52 20.12 -17.98
C ASN A 7 14.69 18.72 -18.57
N ARG A 8 15.94 18.28 -18.78
CA ARG A 8 16.25 16.91 -19.17
C ARG A 8 15.77 15.99 -18.03
N PRO A 9 14.86 15.03 -18.29
CA PRO A 9 14.25 14.20 -17.25
C PRO A 9 15.29 13.43 -16.42
N PHE A 10 16.40 13.02 -17.05
CA PHE A 10 17.53 12.36 -16.41
C PHE A 10 18.23 13.22 -15.34
N GLY A 11 18.32 14.54 -15.53
CA GLY A 11 18.95 15.43 -14.55
C GLY A 11 18.15 15.56 -13.25
N LEU A 12 16.82 15.43 -13.33
CA LEU A 12 15.97 15.37 -12.15
C LEU A 12 16.14 14.04 -11.41
N ILE A 13 16.21 12.93 -12.14
CA ILE A 13 16.43 11.59 -11.57
C ILE A 13 17.76 11.54 -10.83
N PHE A 14 18.85 12.00 -11.45
CA PHE A 14 20.17 12.06 -10.79
C PHE A 14 20.17 12.95 -9.56
N LYS A 15 19.41 14.05 -9.56
CA LYS A 15 19.25 14.90 -8.38
C LYS A 15 18.53 14.16 -7.25
N TYR A 16 17.43 13.46 -7.53
CA TYR A 16 16.71 12.67 -6.54
C TYR A 16 17.51 11.46 -6.05
N LEU A 17 18.24 10.77 -6.93
CA LEU A 17 19.14 9.68 -6.59
C LEU A 17 20.29 10.16 -5.69
N ARG A 18 20.82 11.35 -5.94
CA ARG A 18 21.88 11.94 -5.10
C ARG A 18 21.37 12.34 -3.72
N GLU A 19 20.18 12.91 -3.63
CA GLU A 19 19.53 13.19 -2.34
C GLU A 19 19.20 11.89 -1.58
N PHE A 20 18.69 10.88 -2.29
CA PHE A 20 18.43 9.56 -1.71
C PHE A 20 19.73 8.92 -1.22
N SER A 21 20.79 8.90 -2.03
CA SER A 21 22.09 8.31 -1.68
C SER A 21 22.71 8.97 -0.46
N LYS A 22 22.48 10.27 -0.22
CA LYS A 22 22.96 10.94 0.99
C LYS A 22 22.25 10.49 2.27
N PHE A 23 20.97 10.14 2.19
CA PHE A 23 20.14 9.76 3.36
C PHE A 23 19.53 8.36 3.24
N TRP A 24 20.17 7.49 2.46
CA TRP A 24 19.63 6.19 2.09
C TRP A 24 19.35 5.35 3.34
N PHE A 25 20.24 5.43 4.33
CA PHE A 25 20.08 4.78 5.62
C PHE A 25 18.87 5.31 6.41
N GLU A 26 18.66 6.62 6.46
CA GLU A 26 17.50 7.20 7.16
C GLU A 26 16.19 6.77 6.50
N TYR A 27 16.11 6.82 5.17
CA TYR A 27 14.94 6.32 4.43
C TYR A 27 14.70 4.85 4.71
N ILE A 28 15.72 4.01 4.60
CA ILE A 28 15.61 2.58 4.86
C ILE A 28 15.21 2.31 6.33
N SER A 29 15.78 3.04 7.29
CA SER A 29 15.49 2.86 8.71
C SER A 29 14.02 3.12 9.04
N VAL A 30 13.39 4.13 8.43
CA VAL A 30 11.96 4.40 8.61
C VAL A 30 11.13 3.26 8.04
N PHE A 31 11.45 2.79 6.83
CA PHE A 31 10.68 1.72 6.19
C PHE A 31 10.86 0.36 6.89
N ILE A 32 12.10 -0.04 7.14
CA ILE A 32 12.43 -1.30 7.82
C ILE A 32 11.98 -1.25 9.27
N GLY A 33 12.28 -0.18 10.01
CA GLY A 33 11.88 -0.05 11.41
C GLY A 33 10.36 -0.14 11.59
N THR A 34 9.60 0.51 10.71
CA THR A 34 8.13 0.39 10.73
C THR A 34 7.68 -1.04 10.39
N THR A 35 8.31 -1.68 9.40
CA THR A 35 8.01 -3.06 9.02
C THR A 35 8.30 -4.04 10.15
N LEU A 36 9.45 -3.91 10.83
CA LEU A 36 9.82 -4.75 11.97
C LEU A 36 8.84 -4.58 13.13
N ALA A 37 8.48 -3.34 13.47
CA ALA A 37 7.48 -3.08 14.50
C ALA A 37 6.13 -3.72 14.16
N ILE A 38 5.70 -3.64 12.90
CA ILE A 38 4.46 -4.28 12.46
C ILE A 38 4.57 -5.81 12.57
N THR A 39 5.63 -6.39 12.04
CA THR A 39 5.79 -7.85 11.97
C THR A 39 5.95 -8.49 13.33
N PHE A 40 6.75 -7.89 14.23
CA PHE A 40 7.10 -8.52 15.51
C PHE A 40 6.20 -8.07 16.67
N VAL A 41 5.51 -6.94 16.56
CA VAL A 41 4.67 -6.42 17.66
C VAL A 41 3.21 -6.41 17.26
N ILE A 42 2.87 -5.71 16.17
CA ILE A 42 1.47 -5.47 15.82
C ILE A 42 0.77 -6.74 15.34
N ILE A 43 1.39 -7.50 14.44
CA ILE A 43 0.79 -8.74 13.90
C ILE A 43 0.53 -9.77 15.01
N PRO A 44 1.52 -10.16 15.84
CA PRO A 44 1.29 -11.12 16.92
C PRO A 44 0.23 -10.64 17.92
N LEU A 45 0.19 -9.34 18.21
CA LEU A 45 -0.83 -8.75 19.08
C LEU A 45 -2.24 -8.92 18.46
N LEU A 46 -2.43 -8.51 17.21
CA LEU A 46 -3.73 -8.64 16.54
C LEU A 46 -4.18 -10.10 16.42
N GLU A 47 -3.25 -11.01 16.13
CA GLU A 47 -3.52 -12.45 16.08
C GLU A 47 -3.94 -13.00 17.45
N SER A 48 -3.24 -12.58 18.51
CA SER A 48 -3.57 -12.98 19.87
C SER A 48 -4.97 -12.52 20.27
N ILE A 49 -5.30 -11.25 20.00
CA ILE A 49 -6.64 -10.70 20.30
C ILE A 49 -7.70 -11.39 19.44
N SER A 50 -7.44 -11.62 18.14
CA SER A 50 -8.37 -12.35 17.26
C SER A 50 -8.61 -13.78 17.76
N GLY A 51 -7.54 -14.48 18.16
CA GLY A 51 -7.61 -15.82 18.71
C GLY A 51 -8.40 -15.86 20.02
N LEU A 52 -8.24 -14.86 20.89
CA LEU A 52 -9.05 -14.74 22.10
C LEU A 52 -10.53 -14.53 21.78
N ILE A 53 -10.88 -13.63 20.87
CA ILE A 53 -12.27 -13.40 20.44
C ILE A 53 -12.88 -14.69 19.90
N MET A 54 -12.13 -15.41 19.05
CA MET A 54 -12.59 -16.69 18.48
C MET A 54 -12.82 -17.74 19.55
N ARG A 55 -11.89 -17.93 20.50
CA ARG A 55 -12.02 -18.90 21.60
C ARG A 55 -13.19 -18.57 22.52
N LEU A 56 -13.33 -17.30 22.93
CA LEU A 56 -14.42 -16.86 23.81
C LEU A 56 -15.79 -16.97 23.13
N SER A 57 -15.83 -16.78 21.80
CA SER A 57 -17.07 -16.87 21.03
C SER A 57 -17.37 -18.28 20.54
N GLY A 58 -16.49 -19.27 20.76
CA GLY A 58 -16.65 -20.63 20.23
C GLY A 58 -16.54 -20.73 18.71
N ILE A 59 -15.86 -19.78 18.05
CA ILE A 59 -15.67 -19.77 16.59
C ILE A 59 -14.41 -20.58 16.26
N PRO A 60 -14.51 -21.76 15.62
CA PRO A 60 -13.34 -22.58 15.32
C PRO A 60 -12.50 -21.97 14.19
N TYR A 61 -13.16 -21.44 13.15
CA TYR A 61 -12.53 -20.75 12.03
C TYR A 61 -13.54 -19.87 11.29
N VAL A 62 -13.05 -18.87 10.56
CA VAL A 62 -13.85 -18.00 9.69
C VAL A 62 -13.61 -18.38 8.23
N SER A 63 -14.67 -18.70 7.49
CA SER A 63 -14.62 -18.99 6.05
C SER A 63 -15.85 -18.42 5.34
N TYR A 64 -15.74 -18.15 4.04
CA TYR A 64 -16.87 -17.63 3.27
C TYR A 64 -18.15 -18.48 3.41
N ASN A 65 -17.98 -19.81 3.49
CA ASN A 65 -19.07 -20.76 3.56
C ASN A 65 -19.78 -20.79 4.93
N ASN A 66 -19.09 -20.37 6.01
CA ASN A 66 -19.66 -20.38 7.35
C ASN A 66 -20.04 -18.99 7.87
N LEU A 67 -19.70 -17.91 7.14
CA LEU A 67 -19.99 -16.53 7.57
C LEU A 67 -21.46 -16.31 7.93
N GLY A 68 -22.40 -16.81 7.13
CA GLY A 68 -23.83 -16.65 7.41
C GLY A 68 -24.24 -17.30 8.75
N ASN A 69 -23.76 -18.52 8.98
CA ASN A 69 -23.98 -19.25 10.23
C ASN A 69 -23.32 -18.53 11.42
N LEU A 70 -22.09 -18.05 11.26
CA LEU A 70 -21.37 -17.31 12.30
C LEU A 70 -22.07 -16.00 12.69
N ILE A 71 -22.65 -15.27 11.72
CA ILE A 71 -23.38 -14.03 12.00
C ILE A 71 -24.62 -14.31 12.86
N GLN A 72 -25.32 -15.41 12.59
CA GLN A 72 -26.53 -15.78 13.32
C GLN A 72 -26.22 -16.30 14.73
N ASN A 73 -25.22 -17.18 14.86
CA ASN A 73 -24.97 -17.91 16.11
C ASN A 73 -23.87 -17.30 16.99
N HIS A 74 -22.96 -16.51 16.42
CA HIS A 74 -21.80 -15.94 17.11
C HIS A 74 -21.64 -14.44 16.81
N PHE A 75 -22.75 -13.70 16.80
CA PHE A 75 -22.80 -12.29 16.39
C PHE A 75 -21.75 -11.41 17.08
N LEU A 76 -21.61 -11.53 18.41
CA LEU A 76 -20.64 -10.74 19.19
C LEU A 76 -19.20 -11.05 18.79
N GLY A 77 -18.88 -12.32 18.51
CA GLY A 77 -17.56 -12.73 18.03
C GLY A 77 -17.27 -12.18 16.65
N VAL A 78 -18.24 -12.24 15.73
CA VAL A 78 -18.12 -11.65 14.39
C VAL A 78 -17.94 -10.14 14.47
N LEU A 79 -18.69 -9.45 15.34
CA LEU A 79 -18.53 -8.02 15.58
C LEU A 79 -17.14 -7.67 16.10
N GLY A 80 -16.60 -8.44 17.05
CA GLY A 80 -15.24 -8.29 17.54
C GLY A 80 -14.19 -8.46 16.43
N LEU A 81 -14.36 -9.46 15.57
CA LEU A 81 -13.47 -9.68 14.42
C LEU A 81 -13.59 -8.55 13.37
N LEU A 82 -14.79 -8.00 13.16
CA LEU A 82 -14.97 -6.82 12.31
C LEU A 82 -14.25 -5.60 12.88
N ILE A 83 -14.27 -5.38 14.19
CA ILE A 83 -13.51 -4.31 14.84
C ILE A 83 -12.01 -4.51 14.62
N ILE A 84 -11.50 -5.74 14.76
CA ILE A 84 -10.09 -6.04 14.44
C ILE A 84 -9.78 -5.75 12.97
N LEU A 85 -10.67 -6.09 12.05
CA LEU A 85 -10.47 -5.80 10.63
C LEU A 85 -10.36 -4.29 10.38
N PHE A 86 -11.24 -3.49 10.98
CA PHE A 86 -11.15 -2.03 10.91
C PHE A 86 -9.87 -1.48 11.53
N LEU A 87 -9.45 -2.04 12.68
CA LEU A 87 -8.20 -1.68 13.34
C LEU A 87 -6.99 -2.00 12.47
N LEU A 88 -6.98 -3.15 11.79
CA LEU A 88 -5.93 -3.54 10.85
C LEU A 88 -5.85 -2.53 9.70
N ILE A 89 -6.98 -2.22 9.06
CA ILE A 89 -7.03 -1.22 7.97
C ILE A 89 -6.48 0.13 8.45
N PHE A 90 -6.87 0.56 9.66
CA PHE A 90 -6.37 1.78 10.27
C PHE A 90 -4.86 1.73 10.52
N LEU A 91 -4.33 0.63 11.03
CA LEU A 91 -2.89 0.46 11.30
C LEU A 91 -2.06 0.48 10.02
N VAL A 92 -2.53 -0.14 8.93
CA VAL A 92 -1.86 -0.04 7.62
C VAL A 92 -1.91 1.41 7.12
N TYR A 93 -3.01 2.13 7.32
CA TYR A 93 -3.05 3.57 7.00
C TYR A 93 -2.02 4.36 7.83
N VAL A 94 -1.88 4.07 9.12
CA VAL A 94 -0.86 4.67 9.99
C VAL A 94 0.56 4.34 9.51
N GLN A 95 0.82 3.12 9.01
CA GLN A 95 2.10 2.78 8.38
C GLN A 95 2.45 3.74 7.23
N PHE A 96 1.49 4.07 6.37
CA PHE A 96 1.69 5.07 5.31
C PHE A 96 1.94 6.48 5.88
N ILE A 97 1.26 6.87 6.97
CA ILE A 97 1.54 8.13 7.66
C ILE A 97 3.00 8.17 8.10
N VAL A 98 3.49 7.12 8.76
CA VAL A 98 4.88 7.03 9.24
C VAL A 98 5.85 7.19 8.07
N GLN A 99 5.64 6.47 6.96
CA GLN A 99 6.50 6.54 5.78
C GLN A 99 6.51 7.93 5.15
N PHE A 100 5.34 8.52 4.88
CA PHE A 100 5.26 9.83 4.23
C PHE A 100 5.78 10.95 5.12
N LYS A 101 5.43 10.96 6.41
CA LYS A 101 5.93 11.96 7.37
C LYS A 101 7.43 11.79 7.62
N GLY A 102 7.91 10.54 7.73
CA GLY A 102 9.33 10.22 7.83
C GLY A 102 10.12 10.79 6.66
N ILE A 103 9.68 10.57 5.41
CA ILE A 103 10.29 11.16 4.21
C ILE A 103 10.36 12.69 4.31
N ARG A 104 9.27 13.34 4.76
CA ARG A 104 9.23 14.80 4.92
C ARG A 104 10.19 15.31 6.01
N LEU A 105 10.31 14.59 7.12
CA LEU A 105 11.21 14.94 8.23
C LEU A 105 12.68 14.76 7.84
N ILE A 106 13.01 13.71 7.08
CA ILE A 106 14.34 13.49 6.50
C ILE A 106 14.71 14.67 5.59
N GLN A 107 13.81 15.04 4.67
CA GLN A 107 14.03 16.14 3.74
C GLN A 107 14.18 17.51 4.43
N SER A 108 13.53 17.70 5.58
CA SER A 108 13.60 18.93 6.37
C SER A 108 14.67 18.90 7.48
N ARG A 109 15.51 17.84 7.54
CA ARG A 109 16.57 17.69 8.54
C ARG A 109 16.09 17.71 9.99
N SER A 110 14.86 17.29 10.22
CA SER A 110 14.20 17.34 11.52
C SER A 110 13.74 15.95 12.01
N LEU A 111 14.28 14.89 11.39
CA LEU A 111 13.96 13.52 11.76
C LEU A 111 14.48 13.21 13.17
N THR A 112 13.55 13.06 14.10
CA THR A 112 13.76 12.45 15.41
C THR A 112 12.57 11.55 15.71
N LEU A 113 12.77 10.50 16.52
CA LEU A 113 11.68 9.60 16.92
C LEU A 113 10.51 10.37 17.56
N LYS A 114 10.84 11.37 18.40
CA LYS A 114 9.85 12.26 19.03
C LYS A 114 9.04 13.07 18.01
N ASN A 115 9.72 13.68 17.04
CA ASN A 115 9.03 14.46 15.99
C ASN A 115 8.17 13.56 15.11
N LEU A 116 8.69 12.41 14.71
CA LEU A 116 7.96 11.43 13.91
C LEU A 116 6.71 10.95 14.65
N PHE A 117 6.85 10.54 15.91
CA PHE A 117 5.73 10.11 16.73
C PHE A 117 4.68 11.21 16.90
N LYS A 118 5.10 12.45 17.20
CA LYS A 118 4.20 13.60 17.32
C LYS A 118 3.42 13.85 16.04
N GLU A 119 4.08 13.85 14.87
CA GLU A 119 3.43 14.06 13.58
C GLU A 119 2.49 12.91 13.20
N VAL A 120 2.88 11.67 13.48
CA VAL A 120 2.08 10.47 13.21
C VAL A 120 0.82 10.49 14.07
N VAL A 121 0.95 10.69 15.39
CA VAL A 121 -0.21 10.77 16.30
C VAL A 121 -1.12 11.93 15.93
N SER A 122 -0.56 13.11 15.65
CA SER A 122 -1.36 14.27 15.21
C SER A 122 -2.10 14.01 13.90
N SER A 123 -1.54 13.22 12.99
CA SER A 123 -2.19 12.91 11.70
C SER A 123 -3.21 11.79 11.87
N ALA A 124 -2.89 10.75 12.64
CA ALA A 124 -3.74 9.61 12.94
C ALA A 124 -5.05 10.03 13.62
N LYS A 125 -5.01 10.97 14.57
CA LYS A 125 -6.20 11.53 15.24
C LYS A 125 -7.14 12.30 14.30
N LYS A 126 -6.65 12.76 13.15
CA LYS A 126 -7.42 13.56 12.18
C LYS A 126 -7.97 12.72 11.02
N VAL A 127 -7.73 11.40 11.05
CA VAL A 127 -8.16 10.50 9.99
C VAL A 127 -9.68 10.38 10.00
N LYS A 128 -10.28 10.59 8.83
CA LYS A 128 -11.73 10.44 8.63
C LYS A 128 -12.04 9.07 8.07
N ILE A 129 -13.21 8.53 8.40
CA ILE A 129 -13.67 7.22 7.88
C ILE A 129 -13.69 7.16 6.35
N GLN A 130 -14.02 8.28 5.69
CA GLN A 130 -13.98 8.40 4.23
C GLN A 130 -12.57 8.19 3.66
N GLN A 131 -11.53 8.61 4.38
CA GLN A 131 -10.14 8.42 3.95
C GLN A 131 -9.72 6.96 4.11
N LEU A 132 -10.20 6.27 5.15
CA LEU A 132 -10.00 4.83 5.32
C LEU A 132 -10.73 4.03 4.24
N GLY A 133 -11.98 4.40 3.91
CA GLY A 133 -12.72 3.79 2.81
C GLY A 133 -12.03 3.97 1.45
N PHE A 134 -11.54 5.18 1.16
CA PHE A 134 -10.72 5.41 -0.03
C PHE A 134 -9.41 4.63 0.00
N PHE A 135 -8.74 4.56 1.16
CA PHE A 135 -7.51 3.80 1.31
C PHE A 135 -7.74 2.32 1.00
N LEU A 136 -8.80 1.73 1.55
CA LEU A 136 -9.19 0.34 1.25
C LEU A 136 -9.46 0.15 -0.24
N PHE A 137 -10.26 1.03 -0.85
CA PHE A 137 -10.52 1.01 -2.29
C PHE A 137 -9.23 1.09 -3.12
N TYR A 138 -8.36 2.06 -2.80
CA TYR A 138 -7.10 2.24 -3.51
C TYR A 138 -6.15 1.06 -3.30
N PHE A 139 -6.13 0.49 -2.10
CA PHE A 139 -5.36 -0.70 -1.77
C PHE A 139 -5.81 -1.90 -2.61
N LEU A 140 -7.13 -2.18 -2.66
CA LEU A 140 -7.70 -3.22 -3.52
C LEU A 140 -7.37 -3.00 -5.00
N LEU A 141 -7.33 -1.75 -5.46
CA LEU A 141 -7.01 -1.40 -6.83
C LEU A 141 -5.56 -1.72 -7.21
N ILE A 142 -4.62 -1.62 -6.27
CA ILE A 142 -3.19 -1.89 -6.50
C ILE A 142 -2.80 -3.35 -6.22
N ILE A 143 -3.61 -4.12 -5.47
CA ILE A 143 -3.35 -5.54 -5.14
C ILE A 143 -2.98 -6.39 -6.36
N PRO A 144 -3.66 -6.28 -7.53
CA PRO A 144 -3.32 -7.07 -8.71
C PRO A 144 -1.86 -6.90 -9.16
N PHE A 145 -1.23 -5.78 -8.82
CA PHE A 145 0.17 -5.48 -9.11
C PHE A 145 1.10 -5.70 -7.90
N GLY A 146 0.54 -5.74 -6.68
CA GLY A 146 1.28 -5.83 -5.42
C GLY A 146 1.96 -7.17 -5.19
N ARG A 147 1.46 -8.26 -5.78
CA ARG A 147 2.01 -9.62 -5.55
C ARG A 147 3.48 -9.78 -5.98
N TYR A 148 3.96 -8.94 -6.90
CA TYR A 148 5.36 -8.95 -7.38
C TYR A 148 6.21 -7.79 -6.83
N VAL A 149 5.60 -6.77 -6.22
CA VAL A 149 6.27 -5.52 -5.80
C VAL A 149 6.19 -5.27 -4.28
N PHE A 150 5.13 -5.74 -3.62
CA PHE A 150 4.82 -5.46 -2.21
C PHE A 150 4.33 -6.74 -1.50
N SER A 151 5.23 -7.71 -1.30
CA SER A 151 5.00 -8.88 -0.47
C SER A 151 4.98 -8.50 1.02
N THR A 152 3.97 -7.76 1.47
CA THR A 152 3.85 -7.48 2.91
C THR A 152 3.33 -8.72 3.65
N PRO A 153 3.81 -9.02 4.87
CA PRO A 153 3.30 -10.12 5.69
C PRO A 153 1.79 -10.07 5.97
N LEU A 154 1.18 -8.88 5.88
CA LEU A 154 -0.26 -8.69 6.05
C LEU A 154 -1.07 -9.10 4.81
N LEU A 155 -0.49 -8.96 3.61
CA LEU A 155 -1.13 -9.30 2.32
C LEU A 155 -1.14 -10.81 2.05
N SER A 156 -0.15 -11.55 2.55
CA SER A 156 0.00 -12.99 2.29
C SER A 156 -1.06 -13.87 2.97
N LYS A 157 -1.84 -13.32 3.90
CA LYS A 157 -2.92 -14.04 4.59
C LYS A 157 -4.24 -14.08 3.82
N ILE A 158 -4.40 -13.26 2.79
CA ILE A 158 -5.57 -13.32 1.92
C ILE A 158 -5.33 -14.46 0.92
N LYS A 159 -5.91 -15.63 1.19
CA LYS A 159 -6.02 -16.73 0.21
C LYS A 159 -6.96 -16.26 -0.91
N ILE A 160 -6.42 -15.53 -1.89
CA ILE A 160 -7.14 -15.28 -3.13
C ILE A 160 -7.38 -16.67 -3.75
N PRO A 161 -8.65 -17.09 -3.96
CA PRO A 161 -8.93 -18.32 -4.68
C PRO A 161 -8.11 -18.28 -5.96
N VAL A 162 -7.44 -19.38 -6.29
CA VAL A 162 -6.70 -19.47 -7.54
C VAL A 162 -7.76 -19.54 -8.65
N PHE A 163 -8.36 -18.40 -9.01
CA PHE A 163 -8.82 -18.16 -10.36
C PHE A 163 -7.53 -18.27 -11.17
N THR A 164 -7.22 -19.50 -11.56
CA THR A 164 -5.96 -19.84 -12.18
C THR A 164 -5.82 -18.95 -13.39
N LEU A 165 -4.67 -18.31 -13.56
CA LEU A 165 -4.34 -17.60 -14.79
C LEU A 165 -4.72 -18.45 -16.02
N GLU A 166 -4.59 -19.78 -15.90
CA GLU A 166 -5.06 -20.80 -16.83
C GLU A 166 -6.52 -20.66 -17.29
N PHE A 167 -7.47 -20.35 -16.38
CA PHE A 167 -8.87 -20.10 -16.76
C PHE A 167 -9.00 -18.91 -17.73
N PHE A 168 -8.23 -17.85 -17.48
CA PHE A 168 -8.24 -16.66 -18.32
C PHE A 168 -7.46 -16.86 -19.62
N LEU A 169 -6.42 -17.69 -19.62
CA LEU A 169 -5.62 -18.00 -20.80
C LEU A 169 -6.30 -19.02 -21.75
N LYS A 170 -7.32 -19.76 -21.26
CA LYS A 170 -8.02 -20.80 -22.01
C LYS A 170 -8.85 -20.28 -23.21
N SER A 171 -9.31 -19.03 -23.15
CA SER A 171 -10.08 -18.40 -24.23
C SER A 171 -9.59 -16.99 -24.46
N TRP A 172 -9.51 -16.56 -25.73
CA TRP A 172 -9.13 -15.20 -26.09
C TRP A 172 -10.07 -14.16 -25.47
N GLN A 173 -11.35 -14.50 -25.26
CA GLN A 173 -12.35 -13.64 -24.62
C GLN A 173 -12.02 -13.40 -23.15
N ASN A 174 -11.69 -14.48 -22.43
CA ASN A 174 -11.31 -14.39 -21.03
C ASN A 174 -9.99 -13.62 -20.89
N MET A 175 -9.04 -13.87 -21.77
CA MET A 175 -7.78 -13.12 -21.83
C MET A 175 -8.02 -11.63 -22.07
N LEU A 176 -8.93 -11.29 -22.99
CA LEU A 176 -9.29 -9.90 -23.25
C LEU A 176 -9.92 -9.22 -22.02
N ILE A 177 -10.84 -9.90 -21.33
CA ILE A 177 -11.44 -9.41 -20.07
C ILE A 177 -10.34 -9.15 -19.03
N LEU A 178 -9.40 -10.07 -18.88
CA LEU A 178 -8.29 -9.94 -17.94
C LEU A 178 -7.40 -8.75 -18.30
N VAL A 179 -7.01 -8.60 -19.57
CA VAL A 179 -6.19 -7.49 -20.06
C VAL A 179 -6.89 -6.15 -19.83
N LEU A 180 -8.18 -6.05 -20.15
CA LEU A 180 -8.97 -4.84 -19.91
C LEU A 180 -9.06 -4.52 -18.42
N PHE A 181 -9.30 -5.52 -17.56
CA PHE A 181 -9.32 -5.34 -16.12
C PHE A 181 -7.99 -4.77 -15.59
N TYR A 182 -6.86 -5.36 -15.98
CA TYR A 182 -5.54 -4.85 -15.59
C TYR A 182 -5.27 -3.45 -16.17
N ALA A 183 -5.63 -3.20 -17.43
CA ALA A 183 -5.44 -1.89 -18.06
C ALA A 183 -6.24 -0.79 -17.35
N ILE A 184 -7.52 -1.06 -17.03
CA ILE A 184 -8.40 -0.13 -16.33
C ILE A 184 -7.90 0.12 -14.91
N THR A 185 -7.64 -0.94 -14.14
CA THR A 185 -7.17 -0.81 -12.74
C THR A 185 -5.82 -0.11 -12.67
N PHE A 186 -4.91 -0.40 -13.60
CA PHE A 186 -3.62 0.29 -13.72
C PHE A 186 -3.81 1.77 -14.05
N TRP A 187 -4.65 2.09 -15.04
CA TRP A 187 -4.97 3.47 -15.40
C TRP A 187 -5.56 4.22 -14.20
N ILE A 188 -6.57 3.70 -13.52
CA ILE A 188 -7.16 4.33 -12.34
C ILE A 188 -6.11 4.50 -11.23
N SER A 189 -5.27 3.49 -10.99
CA SER A 189 -4.22 3.53 -9.95
C SER A 189 -3.24 4.66 -10.18
N THR A 190 -2.73 4.80 -11.41
CA THR A 190 -1.81 5.90 -11.77
C THR A 190 -2.48 7.28 -11.65
N ARG A 191 -3.79 7.36 -11.92
CA ARG A 191 -4.56 8.61 -11.83
C ARG A 191 -4.74 9.05 -10.37
N LEU A 192 -4.88 8.10 -9.46
CA LEU A 192 -5.14 8.31 -8.04
C LEU A 192 -3.90 8.26 -7.14
N ILE A 193 -2.72 7.98 -7.69
CA ILE A 193 -1.45 7.78 -6.94
C ILE A 193 -1.11 8.90 -5.95
N LEU A 194 -1.46 10.15 -6.26
CA LEU A 194 -1.13 11.28 -5.40
C LEU A 194 -2.18 11.54 -4.31
N THR A 195 -3.31 10.83 -4.32
CA THR A 195 -4.41 11.10 -3.40
C THR A 195 -3.99 10.84 -1.95
N LEU A 196 -3.38 9.68 -1.66
CA LEU A 196 -2.87 9.36 -0.32
C LEU A 196 -1.83 10.35 0.19
N PRO A 197 -0.72 10.63 -0.52
CA PRO A 197 0.27 11.59 -0.04
C PRO A 197 -0.31 13.00 0.13
N LEU A 198 -1.25 13.42 -0.71
CA LEU A 198 -1.92 14.71 -0.55
C LEU A 198 -2.77 14.78 0.73
N MET A 199 -3.51 13.71 1.06
CA MET A 199 -4.27 13.64 2.31
C MET A 199 -3.34 13.64 3.53
N ILE A 200 -2.27 12.83 3.49
CA ILE A 200 -1.38 12.63 4.64
C ILE A 200 -0.43 13.82 4.85
N LEU A 201 0.20 14.32 3.78
CA LEU A 201 1.21 15.37 3.88
C LEU A 201 0.58 16.75 4.02
N LYS A 202 -0.46 17.04 3.25
CA LYS A 202 -1.12 18.36 3.22
C LYS A 202 -2.40 18.44 4.05
N GLY A 203 -2.87 17.33 4.62
CA GLY A 203 -4.13 17.32 5.39
C GLY A 203 -5.38 17.60 4.54
N GLN A 204 -5.30 17.39 3.22
CA GLN A 204 -6.41 17.71 2.33
C GLN A 204 -7.61 16.77 2.54
N PRO A 205 -8.85 17.25 2.41
CA PRO A 205 -10.02 16.38 2.37
C PRO A 205 -10.00 15.51 1.11
N LEU A 206 -10.56 14.30 1.21
CA LEU A 206 -10.52 13.29 0.16
C LEU A 206 -10.88 13.82 -1.24
N LYS A 207 -12.01 14.54 -1.35
CA LYS A 207 -12.49 15.07 -2.64
C LYS A 207 -11.46 16.00 -3.30
N LEU A 208 -10.81 16.86 -2.51
CA LEU A 208 -9.83 17.82 -3.00
C LEU A 208 -8.53 17.09 -3.40
N ALA A 209 -8.09 16.13 -2.59
CA ALA A 209 -6.93 15.29 -2.91
C ALA A 209 -7.13 14.48 -4.20
N ILE A 210 -8.31 13.91 -4.43
CA ILE A 210 -8.65 13.22 -5.69
C ILE A 210 -8.58 14.20 -6.86
N LYS A 211 -9.27 15.35 -6.76
CA LYS A 211 -9.30 16.35 -7.83
C LYS A 211 -7.88 16.83 -8.19
N GLU A 212 -7.06 17.09 -7.17
CA GLU A 212 -5.68 17.51 -7.38
C GLU A 212 -4.80 16.39 -7.94
N SER A 213 -4.96 15.14 -7.49
CA SER A 213 -4.29 13.97 -8.07
C SER A 213 -4.61 13.85 -9.56
N LEU A 214 -5.90 13.83 -9.92
CA LEU A 214 -6.38 13.73 -11.30
C LEU A 214 -5.87 14.87 -12.18
N LYS A 215 -5.78 16.11 -11.65
CA LYS A 215 -5.21 17.25 -12.37
C LYS A 215 -3.71 17.07 -12.59
N ARG A 216 -2.96 16.67 -11.56
CA ARG A 216 -1.50 16.51 -11.62
C ARG A 216 -1.06 15.32 -12.48
N THR A 217 -1.83 14.23 -12.50
CA THR A 217 -1.56 13.02 -13.28
C THR A 217 -2.18 13.06 -14.69
N LYS A 218 -2.80 14.18 -15.10
CA LYS A 218 -3.39 14.31 -16.45
C LYS A 218 -2.31 14.36 -17.53
N GLY A 219 -2.57 13.63 -18.61
CA GLY A 219 -1.78 13.66 -19.84
C GLY A 219 -1.00 12.36 -20.08
N VAL A 220 -1.02 11.91 -21.33
CA VAL A 220 -0.41 10.65 -21.80
C VAL A 220 1.07 10.57 -21.46
N ARG A 221 1.82 11.67 -21.62
CA ARG A 221 3.26 11.72 -21.27
C ARG A 221 3.55 11.45 -19.80
N LYS A 222 2.68 11.88 -18.88
CA LYS A 222 2.86 11.61 -17.44
C LYS A 222 2.49 10.18 -17.11
N PHE A 223 1.40 9.67 -17.69
CA PHE A 223 1.01 8.27 -17.59
C PHE A 223 2.16 7.37 -18.01
N PHE A 224 2.69 7.50 -19.23
CA PHE A 224 3.82 6.69 -19.70
C PHE A 224 5.05 6.82 -18.80
N ARG A 225 5.36 8.03 -18.32
CA ARG A 225 6.49 8.22 -17.39
C ARG A 225 6.29 7.44 -16.10
N LEU A 226 5.11 7.52 -15.48
CA LEU A 226 4.75 6.75 -14.28
C LEU A 226 4.79 5.25 -14.56
N SER A 227 4.25 4.81 -15.71
CA SER A 227 4.25 3.41 -16.11
C SER A 227 5.66 2.84 -16.27
N VAL A 228 6.57 3.60 -16.88
CA VAL A 228 7.99 3.21 -16.99
C VAL A 228 8.62 3.09 -15.60
N TYR A 229 8.36 4.04 -14.68
CA TYR A 229 8.88 3.93 -13.31
C TYR A 229 8.40 2.67 -12.59
N PHE A 230 7.10 2.37 -12.66
CA PHE A 230 6.55 1.16 -12.06
C PHE A 230 7.08 -0.11 -12.74
N GLY A 231 7.22 -0.09 -14.07
CA GLY A 231 7.83 -1.19 -14.83
C GLY A 231 9.28 -1.45 -14.40
N LEU A 232 10.09 -0.41 -14.24
CA LEU A 232 11.48 -0.53 -13.77
C LEU A 232 11.56 -1.06 -12.34
N ILE A 233 10.73 -0.56 -11.42
CA ILE A 233 10.66 -1.06 -10.04
C ILE A 233 10.22 -2.54 -10.02
N GLY A 234 9.22 -2.89 -10.83
CA GLY A 234 8.76 -4.26 -10.97
C GLY A 234 9.84 -5.20 -11.50
N LEU A 235 10.54 -4.81 -12.57
CA LEU A 235 11.67 -5.56 -13.12
C LEU A 235 12.78 -5.74 -12.09
N PHE A 236 13.16 -4.68 -11.38
CA PHE A 236 14.15 -4.75 -10.31
C PHE A 236 13.73 -5.73 -9.20
N SER A 237 12.46 -5.70 -8.78
CA SER A 237 11.92 -6.61 -7.77
C SER A 237 11.98 -8.07 -8.22
N ILE A 238 11.65 -8.36 -9.49
CA ILE A 238 11.71 -9.72 -10.05
C ILE A 238 13.16 -10.22 -10.09
N ILE A 239 14.10 -9.37 -10.51
CA ILE A 239 15.53 -9.71 -10.55
C ILE A 239 16.04 -10.02 -9.13
N MET A 240 15.73 -9.17 -8.15
CA MET A 240 16.15 -9.37 -6.77
C MET A 240 15.57 -10.67 -6.17
N GLN A 241 14.30 -10.97 -6.44
CA GLN A 241 13.70 -12.23 -6.02
C GLN A 241 14.36 -13.44 -6.69
N GLY A 242 14.65 -13.36 -8.00
CA GLY A 242 15.39 -14.40 -8.72
C GLY A 242 16.77 -14.67 -8.11
N LEU A 243 17.51 -13.61 -7.76
CA LEU A 243 18.83 -13.72 -7.12
C LEU A 243 18.74 -14.37 -5.72
N LEU A 244 17.76 -13.97 -4.92
CA LEU A 244 17.53 -14.57 -3.59
C LEU A 244 17.14 -16.04 -3.66
N PHE A 245 16.32 -16.43 -4.65
CA PHE A 245 15.94 -17.83 -4.87
C PHE A 245 17.12 -18.70 -5.32
N ILE A 246 18.08 -18.14 -6.06
CA ILE A 246 19.31 -18.84 -6.45
C ILE A 246 20.28 -18.93 -5.26
N GLY A 247 20.39 -17.89 -4.44
CA GLY A 247 21.26 -17.86 -3.25
C GLY A 247 20.75 -18.61 -2.02
N GLY A 248 19.46 -18.95 -1.95
CA GLY A 248 18.84 -19.72 -0.85
C GLY A 248 18.78 -21.23 -1.08
N ARG A 249 19.47 -21.75 -2.12
CA ARG A 249 19.62 -23.19 -2.40
C ARG A 249 20.98 -23.76 -1.94
N THR A 250 21.49 -23.26 -0.80
CA THR A 250 22.60 -23.84 -0.04
C THR A 250 22.19 -23.94 1.40
#